data_AF-A0A929I5T5-F1
#
_entry.id   AF-A0A929I5T5-F1
#
_cell.length_a   1.000
_cell.length_b   1.000
_cell.length_c   1.000
_cell.angle_alpha   90.00
_cell.angle_beta   90.00
_cell.angle_gamma   90.00
#
_symmetry.space_group_name_H-M   'P 1'
#
loop_
_entity.id
_entity.type
_entity.pdbx_description
1 polymer ?
#
loop_
_entity_poly.entity_id
_entity_poly.type
_entity_poly.pdbx_seq_one_letter_code
_entity_poly.pdbx_strand_id
1 'polypeptide(L)'
;MIKNEKLRIWVNRIFAFLVGGLLIFLIMNFAVVSSVKNQNEELTKELEESQYGAKRLSDNAKAYFEDKEYVKAIETLDTLFEKQPGSNEAAEGKKMYTEVQDMIKKEQEKQEEMERKWEAAVAAIQEKWQEDKASQLMEQLEKEMNDTLLDKEWEKAKEQIREKWEEG
;
A
#
# COMPACT_ATOMS: atom_id res chain seq x y z
N MET A 1 -85.41 23.65 -13.12
CA MET A 1 -84.00 23.22 -13.39
C MET A 1 -82.93 23.99 -12.61
N ILE A 2 -83.18 25.19 -12.07
CA ILE A 2 -82.13 26.12 -11.55
C ILE A 2 -81.53 25.73 -10.17
N LYS A 3 -82.22 24.94 -9.34
CA LYS A 3 -81.73 24.59 -7.98
C LYS A 3 -80.52 23.64 -7.97
N ASN A 4 -80.39 22.75 -8.94
CA ASN A 4 -79.29 21.77 -8.98
C ASN A 4 -77.95 22.40 -9.38
N GLU A 5 -77.97 23.51 -10.13
CA GLU A 5 -76.75 24.13 -10.65
C GLU A 5 -75.96 24.88 -9.57
N LYS A 6 -76.65 25.64 -8.71
CA LYS A 6 -76.02 26.31 -7.55
C LYS A 6 -75.43 25.33 -6.54
N LEU A 7 -76.12 24.21 -6.30
CA LEU A 7 -75.66 23.12 -5.42
C LEU A 7 -74.41 22.45 -5.99
N ARG A 8 -74.38 22.19 -7.29
CA ARG A 8 -73.23 21.60 -7.99
C ARG A 8 -72.00 22.52 -8.00
N ILE A 9 -72.19 23.83 -8.16
CA ILE A 9 -71.12 24.83 -8.07
C ILE A 9 -70.55 24.91 -6.65
N TRP A 10 -71.41 24.86 -5.62
CA TRP A 10 -70.97 24.88 -4.23
C TRP A 10 -70.20 23.62 -3.84
N VAL A 11 -70.67 22.44 -4.25
CA VAL A 11 -69.96 21.17 -4.06
C VAL A 11 -68.62 21.15 -4.78
N ASN A 12 -68.55 21.62 -6.02
CA ASN A 12 -67.26 21.72 -6.75
C ASN A 12 -66.28 22.67 -6.08
N ARG A 13 -66.75 23.77 -5.46
CA ARG A 13 -65.89 24.67 -4.69
C ARG A 13 -65.32 23.99 -3.45
N ILE A 14 -66.15 23.31 -2.66
CA ILE A 14 -65.69 22.58 -1.48
C ILE A 14 -64.72 21.46 -1.88
N PHE A 15 -65.05 20.72 -2.93
CA PHE A 15 -64.18 19.67 -3.46
C PHE A 15 -62.83 20.23 -3.93
N ALA A 16 -62.83 21.36 -4.64
CA ALA A 16 -61.59 22.02 -5.06
C ALA A 16 -60.73 22.49 -3.87
N PHE A 17 -61.35 22.98 -2.79
CA PHE A 17 -60.63 23.34 -1.57
C PHE A 17 -60.03 22.11 -0.86
N LEU A 18 -60.78 21.01 -0.78
CA LEU A 18 -60.30 19.76 -0.16
C LEU A 18 -59.16 19.14 -0.98
N VAL A 19 -59.30 19.07 -2.31
CA VAL A 19 -58.27 18.55 -3.20
C VAL A 19 -57.03 19.45 -3.20
N GLY A 20 -57.21 20.76 -3.21
CA GLY A 20 -56.11 21.73 -3.13
C GLY A 20 -55.34 21.61 -1.81
N GLY A 21 -56.06 21.51 -0.68
CA GLY A 21 -55.44 21.29 0.63
C GLY A 21 -54.68 19.96 0.72
N LEU A 22 -55.23 18.89 0.15
CA LEU A 22 -54.58 17.58 0.11
C LEU A 22 -53.30 17.62 -0.74
N LEU A 23 -53.33 18.28 -1.90
CA LEU A 23 -52.15 18.42 -2.76
C LEU A 23 -51.03 19.21 -2.08
N ILE A 24 -51.36 20.32 -1.41
CA ILE A 24 -50.38 21.08 -0.63
C ILE A 24 -49.81 20.24 0.50
N PHE A 25 -50.65 19.48 1.22
CA PHE A 25 -50.21 18.57 2.28
C PHE A 25 -49.27 17.48 1.76
N LEU A 26 -49.55 16.88 0.60
CA LEU A 26 -48.70 15.84 0.02
C LEU A 26 -47.35 16.40 -0.46
N ILE A 27 -47.34 17.57 -1.09
CA ILE A 27 -46.09 18.23 -1.51
C ILE A 27 -45.25 18.60 -0.29
N MET A 28 -45.88 19.18 0.74
CA MET A 28 -45.19 19.59 1.97
C MET A 28 -44.69 18.36 2.74
N ASN A 29 -45.48 17.30 2.86
CA ASN A 29 -45.06 16.05 3.48
C ASN A 29 -43.86 15.44 2.74
N PHE A 30 -43.91 15.33 1.41
CA PHE A 30 -42.79 14.76 0.65
C PHE A 30 -41.52 15.60 0.74
N ALA A 31 -41.60 16.92 0.52
CA ALA A 31 -40.44 17.80 0.51
C ALA A 31 -39.87 18.04 1.92
N VAL A 32 -40.73 18.29 2.92
CA VAL A 32 -40.28 18.55 4.29
C VAL A 32 -39.82 17.26 4.95
N VAL A 33 -40.51 16.14 4.81
CA VAL A 33 -40.08 14.88 5.45
C VAL A 33 -38.78 14.37 4.84
N SER A 34 -38.60 14.45 3.52
CA SER A 34 -37.31 14.07 2.90
C SER A 34 -36.17 14.99 3.33
N SER A 35 -36.39 16.31 3.33
CA SER A 35 -35.38 17.29 3.76
C SER A 35 -35.03 17.13 5.25
N VAL A 36 -36.03 16.99 6.12
CA VAL A 36 -35.83 16.82 7.57
C VAL A 36 -35.17 15.48 7.86
N LYS A 37 -35.54 14.41 7.15
CA LYS A 37 -34.90 13.11 7.32
C LYS A 37 -33.43 13.15 6.91
N ASN A 38 -33.12 13.76 5.77
CA ASN A 38 -31.74 13.90 5.30
C ASN A 38 -30.90 14.74 6.28
N GLN A 39 -31.42 15.88 6.73
CA GLN A 39 -30.75 16.73 7.73
C GLN A 39 -30.55 15.99 9.05
N ASN A 40 -31.53 15.21 9.50
CA ASN A 40 -31.43 14.44 10.73
C ASN A 40 -30.41 13.29 10.61
N GLU A 41 -30.33 12.63 9.45
CA GLU A 41 -29.30 11.62 9.18
C GLU A 41 -27.89 12.25 9.13
N GLU A 42 -27.74 13.43 8.53
CA GLU A 42 -26.47 14.16 8.45
C GLU A 42 -26.01 14.63 9.84
N LEU A 43 -26.90 15.26 10.61
CA LEU A 43 -26.64 15.64 12.00
C LEU A 43 -26.31 14.43 12.88
N THR A 44 -26.97 13.29 12.68
CA THR A 44 -26.67 12.06 13.43
C THR A 44 -25.26 11.55 13.10
N LYS A 45 -24.85 11.59 11.82
CA LYS A 45 -23.50 11.20 11.41
C LYS A 45 -22.44 12.14 11.97
N GLU A 46 -22.67 13.45 11.92
CA GLU A 46 -21.75 14.43 12.51
C GLU A 46 -21.63 14.25 14.02
N LEU A 47 -22.75 13.95 14.70
CA LEU A 47 -22.75 13.66 16.13
C LEU A 47 -21.98 12.38 16.44
N GLU A 48 -22.19 11.30 15.67
CA GLU A 48 -21.46 10.05 15.83
C GLU A 48 -19.96 10.21 15.55
N GLU A 49 -19.58 10.95 14.50
CA GLU A 49 -18.19 11.22 14.18
C GLU A 49 -17.53 12.13 15.23
N SER A 50 -18.28 13.07 15.80
CA SER A 50 -17.80 13.91 16.90
C SER A 50 -17.68 13.16 18.23
N GLN A 51 -18.64 12.29 18.55
CA GLN A 51 -18.71 11.64 19.86
C GLN A 51 -17.91 10.35 19.94
N TYR A 52 -17.88 9.57 18.85
CA TYR A 52 -17.23 8.25 18.81
C TYR A 52 -16.05 8.20 17.85
N GLY A 53 -15.81 9.25 17.06
CA GLY A 53 -14.68 9.31 16.13
C GLY A 53 -13.33 9.23 16.83
N ALA A 54 -13.15 9.94 17.95
CA ALA A 54 -11.90 9.93 18.71
C ALA A 54 -11.56 8.53 19.24
N LYS A 55 -12.53 7.89 19.90
CA LYS A 55 -12.38 6.53 20.41
C LYS A 55 -12.10 5.52 19.31
N ARG A 56 -12.87 5.55 18.21
CA ARG A 56 -12.67 4.64 17.08
C ARG A 56 -11.28 4.79 16.46
N LEU A 57 -10.81 6.03 16.27
CA LEU A 57 -9.47 6.29 15.73
C LEU A 57 -8.38 5.79 16.67
N SER A 58 -8.51 6.03 17.98
CA SER A 58 -7.59 5.49 18.98
C SER A 58 -7.58 3.96 19.01
N ASP A 59 -8.74 3.31 19.00
CA ASP A 59 -8.84 1.85 19.02
C ASP A 59 -8.25 1.23 17.74
N ASN A 60 -8.50 1.84 16.57
CA ASN A 60 -7.89 1.43 15.31
C ASN A 60 -6.37 1.60 15.32
N ALA A 61 -5.85 2.72 15.83
CA ALA A 61 -4.41 2.94 15.95
C ALA A 61 -3.76 1.85 16.83
N LYS A 62 -4.38 1.51 17.96
CA LYS A 62 -3.95 0.42 18.85
C LYS A 62 -3.92 -0.92 18.13
N ALA A 63 -4.98 -1.27 17.40
CA ALA A 63 -5.01 -2.50 16.61
C ALA A 63 -3.89 -2.53 15.56
N TYR A 64 -3.68 -1.45 14.79
CA TYR A 64 -2.59 -1.38 13.81
C TYR A 64 -1.21 -1.52 14.44
N PHE A 65 -1.00 -0.98 15.64
CA PHE A 65 0.25 -1.14 16.36
C PHE A 65 0.47 -2.58 16.84
N GLU A 66 -0.56 -3.24 17.35
CA GLU A 66 -0.51 -4.65 17.76
C GLU A 66 -0.22 -5.57 16.55
N ASP A 67 -0.81 -5.24 15.40
CA ASP A 67 -0.58 -5.94 14.12
C ASP A 67 0.77 -5.58 13.46
N LYS A 68 1.57 -4.70 14.09
CA LYS A 68 2.86 -4.17 13.58
C LYS A 68 2.74 -3.39 12.28
N GLU A 69 1.56 -2.94 11.93
CA GLU A 69 1.29 -2.03 10.82
C GLU A 69 1.55 -0.57 11.25
N TYR A 70 2.78 -0.29 11.68
CA TYR A 70 3.15 0.97 12.33
C TYR A 70 2.87 2.23 11.48
N VAL A 71 3.00 2.14 10.16
CA VAL A 71 2.69 3.26 9.24
C VAL A 71 1.20 3.62 9.32
N LYS A 72 0.31 2.63 9.27
CA LYS A 72 -1.14 2.85 9.38
C LYS A 72 -1.52 3.34 10.77
N ALA A 73 -0.81 2.88 11.81
CA ALA A 73 -1.00 3.38 13.17
C ALA A 73 -0.68 4.89 13.25
N ILE A 74 0.42 5.36 12.66
CA ILE A 74 0.74 6.79 12.58
C ILE A 74 -0.31 7.56 11.80
N GLU A 75 -0.70 7.11 10.60
CA GLU A 75 -1.71 7.81 9.78
C GLU A 75 -3.05 7.95 10.53
N THR A 76 -3.42 6.92 11.28
CA THR A 76 -4.63 6.94 12.10
C THR A 76 -4.52 7.89 13.29
N LEU A 77 -3.34 7.94 13.94
CA LEU A 77 -3.06 8.88 15.03
C LEU A 77 -2.99 10.33 14.53
N ASP A 78 -2.40 10.59 13.36
CA ASP A 78 -2.41 11.91 12.73
C ASP A 78 -3.84 12.36 12.45
N THR A 79 -4.67 11.47 11.90
CA THR A 79 -6.11 11.74 11.71
C THR A 79 -6.82 12.05 13.03
N LEU A 80 -6.48 11.34 14.12
CA LEU A 80 -7.01 11.61 15.46
C LEU A 80 -6.61 13.00 15.96
N PHE A 81 -5.35 13.39 15.78
CA PHE A 81 -4.85 14.69 16.20
C PHE A 81 -5.42 15.85 15.37
N GLU A 82 -5.65 15.64 14.07
CA GLU A 82 -6.26 16.63 13.20
C GLU A 82 -7.75 16.83 13.51
N LYS A 83 -8.51 15.74 13.63
CA LYS A 83 -9.96 15.80 13.80
C LYS A 83 -10.40 16.06 15.24
N GLN A 84 -9.66 15.56 16.23
CA GLN A 84 -10.07 15.57 17.64
C GLN A 84 -8.91 15.94 18.58
N PRO A 85 -8.21 17.08 18.36
CA PRO A 85 -6.97 17.44 19.08
C PRO A 85 -7.12 17.58 20.60
N GLY A 86 -8.33 17.89 21.08
CA GLY A 86 -8.64 18.11 22.50
C GLY A 86 -9.23 16.90 23.22
N SER A 87 -9.36 15.75 22.55
CA SER A 87 -9.89 14.54 23.15
C SER A 87 -8.88 13.89 24.11
N ASN A 88 -9.36 13.13 25.09
CA ASN A 88 -8.47 12.37 25.98
C ASN A 88 -7.68 11.32 25.19
N GLU A 89 -8.31 10.75 24.16
CA GLU A 89 -7.74 9.82 23.21
C GLU A 89 -6.58 10.44 22.44
N ALA A 90 -6.66 11.71 22.04
CA ALA A 90 -5.53 12.40 21.42
C ALA A 90 -4.37 12.62 22.40
N ALA A 91 -4.65 12.83 23.69
CA ALA A 91 -3.60 12.93 24.70
C ALA A 91 -2.89 11.58 24.95
N GLU A 92 -3.63 10.47 24.99
CA GLU A 92 -3.07 9.12 25.05
C GLU A 92 -2.32 8.75 23.77
N GLY A 93 -2.91 9.08 22.62
CA GLY A 93 -2.35 8.82 21.29
C GLY A 93 -0.97 9.46 21.11
N LYS A 94 -0.68 10.60 21.72
CA LYS A 94 0.66 11.22 21.66
C LYS A 94 1.76 10.36 22.27
N LYS A 95 1.47 9.61 23.34
CA LYS A 95 2.44 8.68 23.94
C LYS A 95 2.71 7.53 22.99
N MET A 96 1.62 6.96 22.47
CA MET A 96 1.66 5.88 21.51
C MET A 96 2.39 6.29 20.22
N TYR A 97 2.20 7.52 19.75
CA TYR A 97 2.85 8.06 18.56
C TYR A 97 4.38 7.96 18.63
N THR A 98 4.96 8.34 19.76
CA THR A 98 6.41 8.22 20.00
C THR A 98 6.86 6.76 19.98
N GLU A 99 6.12 5.86 20.62
CA GLU A 99 6.43 4.43 20.63
C GLU A 99 6.37 3.84 19.21
N VAL A 100 5.38 4.22 18.42
CA VAL A 100 5.23 3.78 17.03
C VAL A 100 6.40 4.29 16.18
N GLN A 101 6.83 5.55 16.36
CA GLN A 101 7.99 6.12 15.67
C GLN A 101 9.29 5.38 16.00
N ASP A 102 9.52 5.07 17.27
CA ASP A 102 10.69 4.31 17.70
C ASP A 102 10.71 2.90 17.08
N MET A 103 9.55 2.26 16.97
CA MET A 103 9.41 0.94 16.34
C MET A 103 9.66 0.99 14.83
N ILE A 104 9.18 2.02 14.13
CA ILE A 104 9.48 2.24 12.71
C ILE A 104 10.98 2.40 12.51
N LYS A 105 11.62 3.26 13.30
CA LYS A 105 13.05 3.51 13.22
C LYS A 105 13.85 2.23 13.45
N LYS A 106 13.48 1.45 14.47
CA LYS A 106 14.13 0.16 14.77
C LYS A 106 13.97 -0.85 13.64
N GLU A 107 12.82 -0.88 12.97
CA GLU A 107 12.61 -1.78 11.84
C GLU A 107 13.40 -1.34 10.61
N GLN A 108 13.51 -0.03 10.37
CA GLN A 108 14.40 0.54 9.34
C GLN A 108 15.87 0.21 9.60
N GLU A 109 16.35 0.42 10.83
CA GLU A 109 17.74 0.09 11.21
C GLU A 109 18.07 -1.40 10.98
N LYS A 110 17.14 -2.31 11.28
CA LYS A 110 17.30 -3.73 10.97
C LYS A 110 17.32 -4.01 9.48
N GLN A 111 16.46 -3.36 8.70
CA GLN A 111 16.44 -3.53 7.25
C GLN A 111 17.76 -3.05 6.64
N GLU A 112 18.27 -1.90 7.05
CA GLU A 112 19.58 -1.41 6.62
C GLU A 112 20.72 -2.35 7.01
N GLU A 113 20.69 -2.92 8.23
CA GLU A 113 21.70 -3.90 8.65
C GLU A 113 21.66 -5.17 7.79
N MET A 114 20.45 -5.66 7.49
CA MET A 114 20.24 -6.82 6.62
C MET A 114 20.69 -6.54 5.19
N GLU A 115 20.40 -5.35 4.66
CA GLU A 115 20.83 -4.92 3.34
C GLU A 115 22.36 -4.83 3.25
N ARG A 116 23.03 -4.24 4.24
CA ARG A 116 24.50 -4.23 4.30
C ARG A 116 25.10 -5.65 4.35
N LYS A 117 24.49 -6.56 5.11
CA LYS A 117 24.92 -7.97 5.15
C LYS A 117 24.70 -8.66 3.81
N TRP A 118 23.60 -8.38 3.15
CA TRP A 118 23.29 -8.90 1.83
C TRP A 118 24.29 -8.39 0.79
N GLU A 119 24.56 -7.08 0.75
CA GLU A 119 25.54 -6.47 -0.13
C GLU A 119 26.94 -7.07 0.09
N ALA A 120 27.37 -7.22 1.35
CA ALA A 120 28.65 -7.84 1.67
C ALA A 120 28.71 -9.31 1.21
N ALA A 121 27.63 -10.07 1.39
CA ALA A 121 27.54 -11.46 0.94
C ALA A 121 27.59 -11.56 -0.60
N VAL A 122 26.87 -10.69 -1.30
CA VAL A 122 26.87 -10.61 -2.76
C VAL A 122 28.26 -10.25 -3.28
N ALA A 123 28.94 -9.27 -2.66
CA ALA A 123 30.30 -8.89 -3.02
C ALA A 123 31.29 -10.05 -2.83
N ALA A 124 31.21 -10.78 -1.72
CA ALA A 124 32.07 -11.94 -1.46
C ALA A 124 31.81 -13.10 -2.44
N ILE A 125 30.54 -13.32 -2.85
CA ILE A 125 30.20 -14.31 -3.88
C ILE A 125 30.78 -13.88 -5.24
N GLN A 126 30.67 -12.59 -5.57
CA GLN A 126 31.20 -12.06 -6.82
C GLN A 126 32.73 -12.18 -6.89
N GLU A 127 33.44 -11.89 -5.80
CA GLU A 127 34.90 -12.06 -5.71
C GLU A 127 35.30 -13.52 -5.94
N LYS A 128 34.69 -14.47 -5.22
CA LYS A 128 34.95 -15.90 -5.40
C LYS A 128 34.67 -16.38 -6.84
N TRP A 129 33.62 -15.87 -7.46
CA TRP A 129 33.30 -16.23 -8.85
C TRP A 129 34.36 -15.70 -9.82
N GLN A 130 34.90 -14.50 -9.59
CA GLN A 130 36.01 -13.97 -10.40
C GLN A 130 37.29 -14.78 -10.21
N GLU A 131 37.62 -15.19 -8.98
CA GLU A 131 38.77 -16.05 -8.68
C GLU A 131 38.65 -17.43 -9.36
N ASP A 132 37.48 -18.06 -9.25
CA ASP A 132 37.22 -19.37 -9.86
C ASP A 132 37.31 -19.28 -11.39
N LYS A 133 36.71 -18.24 -11.98
CA LYS A 133 36.79 -18.00 -13.43
C LYS A 133 38.22 -17.72 -13.90
N ALA A 134 38.99 -16.95 -13.14
CA ALA A 134 40.41 -16.72 -13.44
C ALA A 134 41.22 -18.01 -13.37
N SER A 135 40.95 -18.86 -12.37
CA SER A 135 41.60 -20.17 -12.23
C SER A 135 41.27 -21.09 -13.40
N GLN A 136 40.00 -21.14 -13.83
CA GLN A 136 39.57 -21.91 -15.00
C GLN A 136 40.25 -21.43 -16.29
N LEU A 137 40.38 -20.11 -16.47
CA LEU A 137 41.09 -19.54 -17.62
C LEU A 137 42.58 -19.90 -17.62
N MET A 138 43.23 -19.88 -16.45
CA MET A 138 44.63 -20.29 -16.32
C MET A 138 44.81 -21.79 -16.62
N GLU A 139 43.93 -22.65 -16.13
CA GLU A 139 43.97 -24.09 -16.43
C GLU A 139 43.73 -24.37 -17.92
N GLN A 140 42.80 -23.65 -18.56
CA GLN A 140 42.59 -23.73 -20.00
C GLN A 140 43.82 -23.30 -20.78
N LEU A 141 44.42 -22.16 -20.41
CA LEU A 141 45.62 -21.65 -21.06
C LEU A 141 46.80 -22.62 -20.90
N GLU A 142 46.97 -23.21 -19.73
CA GLU A 142 48.01 -24.20 -19.46
C GLU A 142 47.84 -25.46 -20.31
N LYS A 143 46.60 -25.98 -20.43
CA LYS A 143 46.29 -27.12 -21.31
C LYS A 143 46.59 -26.80 -22.77
N GLU A 144 46.08 -25.68 -23.28
CA GLU A 144 46.31 -25.26 -24.67
C GLU A 144 47.80 -25.07 -24.96
N MET A 145 48.54 -24.43 -24.05
CA MET A 145 49.97 -24.23 -24.20
C MET A 145 50.74 -25.56 -24.20
N ASN A 146 50.38 -26.49 -23.32
CA ASN A 146 51.04 -27.78 -23.21
C ASN A 146 50.77 -28.64 -24.45
N ASP A 147 49.52 -28.72 -24.90
CA ASP A 147 49.16 -29.46 -26.13
C ASP A 147 49.87 -28.88 -27.35
N THR A 148 49.89 -27.56 -27.51
CA THR A 148 50.52 -26.91 -28.66
C THR A 148 52.06 -27.01 -28.65
N LEU A 149 52.68 -26.94 -27.47
CA LEU A 149 54.13 -27.11 -27.33
C LEU A 149 54.54 -28.57 -27.55
N LEU A 150 53.83 -29.54 -26.97
CA LEU A 150 54.06 -30.96 -27.20
C LEU A 150 53.91 -31.31 -28.67
N ASP A 151 52.86 -30.83 -29.34
CA ASP A 151 52.67 -31.07 -30.77
C ASP A 151 53.80 -30.47 -31.60
N LYS A 152 54.23 -29.23 -31.30
CA LYS A 152 55.36 -28.60 -31.99
C LYS A 152 56.69 -29.30 -31.76
N GLU A 153 56.97 -29.72 -30.53
CA GLU A 153 58.20 -30.45 -30.20
C GLU A 153 58.20 -31.85 -30.83
N TRP A 154 57.04 -32.51 -30.86
CA TRP A 154 56.85 -33.80 -31.50
C TRP A 154 57.05 -33.74 -33.02
N GLU A 155 56.48 -32.73 -33.69
CA GLU A 155 56.70 -32.53 -35.13
C GLU A 155 58.16 -32.19 -35.45
N LYS A 156 58.82 -31.35 -34.64
CA LYS A 156 60.27 -31.12 -34.78
C LYS A 156 61.09 -32.40 -34.61
N ALA A 157 60.75 -33.22 -33.62
CA ALA A 157 61.44 -34.50 -33.39
C ALA A 157 61.26 -35.46 -34.57
N LYS A 158 60.05 -35.52 -35.17
CA LYS A 158 59.81 -36.29 -36.40
C LYS A 158 60.64 -35.78 -37.57
N GLU A 159 60.70 -34.46 -37.77
CA GLU A 159 61.48 -33.84 -38.85
C GLU A 159 62.98 -34.19 -38.72
N GLN A 160 63.54 -34.07 -37.51
CA GLN A 160 64.94 -34.44 -37.24
C GLN A 160 65.21 -35.94 -37.44
N ILE A 161 64.25 -36.80 -37.11
CA ILE A 161 64.37 -38.24 -37.38
C ILE A 161 64.34 -38.49 -38.88
N ARG A 162 63.45 -37.82 -39.63
CA ARG A 162 63.35 -37.95 -41.09
C ARG A 162 64.63 -37.51 -41.80
N GLU A 163 65.18 -36.34 -41.45
CA GLU A 163 66.44 -35.85 -42.03
C GLU A 163 67.59 -36.85 -41.80
N LYS A 164 67.74 -37.39 -40.58
CA LYS A 164 68.77 -38.39 -40.28
C LYS A 164 68.60 -39.71 -41.04
N TRP A 165 67.38 -40.07 -41.40
CA TRP A 165 67.08 -41.26 -42.21
C TRP A 165 67.33 -41.03 -43.71
N GLU A 166 67.26 -39.80 -44.19
CA GLU A 166 67.53 -39.44 -45.59
C GLU A 166 69.02 -39.17 -45.86
N GLU A 167 69.80 -38.83 -44.83
CA GLU A 167 71.26 -38.64 -44.91
C GLU A 167 72.09 -39.94 -44.75
N GLY A 168 71.49 -41.06 -44.35
CA GLY A 168 72.15 -42.35 -44.12
C GLY A 168 71.88 -43.40 -45.20
#